data_AF-A0A5B6TQF9-F1
#
_entry.id   AF-A0A5B6TQF9-F1
#
_cell.length_a   1.000
_cell.length_b   1.000
_cell.length_c   1.000
_cell.angle_alpha   90.00
_cell.angle_beta   90.00
_cell.angle_gamma   90.00
#
_symmetry.space_group_name_H-M   'P 1'
#
loop_
_entity.id
_entity.type
_entity.pdbx_description
1 polymer ?
#
loop_
_entity_poly.entity_id
_entity_poly.type
_entity_poly.pdbx_seq_one_letter_code
_entity_poly.pdbx_strand_id
1 'polypeptide(L)' 'MSLSDWTDPAGYEHMRGYEADAFAAEYLIRNADFLAELERLASGPLATREIAGSTDFAARWGARFRDSW' A
#
# COMPACT_ATOMS: atom_id res chain seq x y z
N MET A 1 -16.68 -0.98 -7.07
CA MET A 1 -15.56 -1.23 -7.99
C MET A 1 -15.13 -2.67 -7.77
N SER A 2 -15.04 -3.48 -8.82
CA SER A 2 -14.37 -4.78 -8.70
C SER A 2 -12.91 -4.49 -8.40
N LEU A 3 -12.38 -4.98 -7.27
CA LEU A 3 -10.95 -4.99 -7.05
C LEU A 3 -10.38 -5.76 -8.25
N SER A 4 -9.66 -5.07 -9.16
CA SER A 4 -8.94 -5.79 -10.21
C SER A 4 -8.05 -6.80 -9.52
N ASP A 5 -7.99 -8.03 -10.04
CA ASP A 5 -7.13 -9.06 -9.49
C ASP A 5 -5.69 -8.55 -9.52
N TRP A 6 -5.19 -8.08 -8.38
CA TRP A 6 -3.88 -7.45 -8.27
C TRP A 6 -2.75 -8.45 -8.54
N THR A 7 -3.08 -9.74 -8.62
CA THR A 7 -2.15 -10.80 -9.01
C THR A 7 -2.06 -11.00 -10.52
N ASP A 8 -2.99 -10.43 -11.31
CA ASP A 8 -2.98 -10.52 -12.77
C ASP A 8 -1.88 -9.62 -13.38
N PRO A 9 -0.84 -10.20 -14.01
CA PRO A 9 0.22 -9.43 -14.65
C PRO A 9 -0.29 -8.54 -15.78
N ALA A 10 -1.39 -8.92 -16.46
CA ALA A 10 -1.94 -8.15 -17.56
C ALA A 10 -2.42 -6.76 -17.11
N GLY A 11 -2.84 -6.63 -15.84
CA GLY A 11 -3.20 -5.36 -15.23
C GLY A 11 -2.05 -4.34 -15.16
N TYR A 12 -0.81 -4.77 -15.34
CA TYR A 12 0.40 -3.95 -15.20
C TYR A 12 1.13 -3.67 -16.51
N GLU A 13 0.64 -4.15 -17.66
CA GLU A 13 1.36 -4.01 -18.94
C GLU A 13 1.67 -2.55 -19.32
N HIS A 14 0.78 -1.63 -18.93
CA HIS A 14 0.92 -0.19 -19.15
C HIS A 14 1.98 0.47 -18.26
N MET A 15 2.46 -0.22 -17.22
CA MET A 15 3.48 0.24 -16.27
C MET A 15 4.89 -0.27 -16.60
N ARG A 16 5.10 -0.92 -17.75
CA ARG A 16 6.42 -1.46 -18.14
C ARG A 16 7.56 -0.43 -18.20
N GLY A 17 7.24 0.86 -18.28
CA GLY A 17 8.21 1.96 -18.25
C GLY A 17 8.30 2.68 -16.90
N TYR A 18 7.64 2.20 -15.86
CA TYR A 18 7.71 2.81 -14.54
C TYR A 18 9.04 2.49 -13.87
N GLU A 19 9.54 3.45 -13.10
CA GLU A 19 10.60 3.18 -12.14
C GLU A 19 10.11 2.19 -11.07
N ALA A 20 11.05 1.45 -10.47
CA ALA A 20 10.73 0.34 -9.57
C ALA A 20 9.93 0.78 -8.34
N ASP A 21 10.21 1.97 -7.80
CA ASP A 21 9.51 2.54 -6.65
C ASP A 21 8.07 2.97 -7.01
N ALA A 22 7.88 3.58 -8.18
CA ALA A 22 6.57 3.93 -8.70
C ALA A 22 5.71 2.68 -8.95
N PHE A 23 6.29 1.64 -9.55
CA PHE A 23 5.61 0.36 -9.72
C PHE A 23 5.24 -0.29 -8.38
N ALA A 24 6.18 -0.33 -7.42
CA ALA A 24 5.94 -0.91 -6.10
C ALA A 24 4.81 -0.22 -5.35
N ALA A 25 4.72 1.11 -5.42
CA ALA A 25 3.62 1.87 -4.81
C ALA A 25 2.27 1.51 -5.45
N GLU A 26 2.21 1.46 -6.78
CA GLU A 26 1.00 1.10 -7.53
C GLU A 26 0.56 -0.35 -7.28
N TYR A 27 1.51 -1.28 -7.20
CA TYR A 27 1.26 -2.68 -6.86
C TYR A 27 0.67 -2.81 -5.45
N LEU A 28 1.26 -2.09 -4.49
CA LEU A 28 0.85 -2.14 -3.09
C LEU A 28 -0.57 -1.60 -2.88
N ILE A 29 -0.94 -0.47 -3.50
CA ILE A 29 -2.29 0.12 -3.35
C ILE A 29 -3.39 -0.70 -4.03
N ARG A 30 -3.05 -1.70 -4.86
CA ARG A 30 -4.01 -2.65 -5.45
C ARG A 30 -4.15 -3.93 -4.63
N ASN A 31 -3.19 -4.22 -3.74
CA ASN A 31 -3.23 -5.41 -2.91
C ASN A 31 -4.38 -5.33 -1.89
N ALA A 32 -5.30 -6.30 -1.96
CA ALA A 32 -6.49 -6.34 -1.13
C ALA A 32 -6.18 -6.40 0.38
N ASP A 33 -5.17 -7.20 0.75
CA ASP A 33 -4.76 -7.41 2.14
C ASP A 33 -4.10 -6.15 2.70
N PHE A 34 -3.29 -5.45 1.87
CA PHE A 34 -2.71 -4.16 2.22
C PHE A 34 -3.81 -3.13 2.51
N LEU A 35 -4.80 -3.01 1.60
CA LEU A 35 -5.91 -2.07 1.77
C LEU A 35 -6.75 -2.37 3.01
N ALA A 36 -7.06 -3.64 3.26
CA ALA A 36 -7.82 -4.06 4.43
C ALA A 36 -7.08 -3.76 5.74
N GLU A 37 -5.76 -4.00 5.79
CA GLU A 37 -4.96 -3.67 6.95
C GLU A 37 -4.82 -2.15 7.15
N LEU A 38 -4.64 -1.39 6.06
CA LEU A 38 -4.60 0.07 6.08
C LEU A 38 -5.92 0.67 6.57
N GLU A 39 -7.07 0.19 6.08
CA GLU A 39 -8.40 0.64 6.51
C GLU A 39 -8.64 0.33 8.00
N ARG A 40 -8.23 -0.85 8.47
CA ARG A 40 -8.29 -1.23 9.88
C ARG A 40 -7.48 -0.29 10.76
N LEU A 41 -6.28 0.09 10.32
CA LEU A 41 -5.43 1.05 11.02
C LEU A 41 -6.03 2.46 11.00
N ALA A 42 -6.58 2.89 9.86
CA ALA A 42 -7.24 4.19 9.68
C ALA A 42 -8.56 4.33 10.44
N SER A 43 -9.20 3.22 10.80
CA SER A 43 -10.46 3.21 11.57
C SER A 43 -10.26 3.12 13.09
N GLY A 44 -9.02 2.96 13.56
CA GLY A 44 -8.69 2.83 14.98
C GLY A 44 -8.69 4.17 15.74
N PRO A 45 -8.85 4.17 17.08
CA PRO A 45 -8.85 5.39 17.90
C PRO A 45 -7.51 6.18 17.90
N LEU A 46 -6.46 5.64 17.28
CA LEU A 46 -5.12 6.23 17.12
C LEU A 46 -4.75 6.54 15.64
N ALA A 47 -5.74 6.50 14.75
CA ALA A 47 -5.64 6.46 13.28
C ALA A 47 -4.75 7.49 12.58
N THR A 48 -4.33 8.58 13.23
CA THR A 48 -3.55 9.62 12.55
C THR A 48 -2.09 9.69 13.00
N ARG A 49 -1.74 9.15 14.19
CA ARG A 49 -0.39 9.31 14.76
C ARG A 49 0.44 8.02 14.75
N GLU A 50 -0.21 6.87 14.66
CA GLU A 50 0.46 5.56 14.75
C GLU A 50 0.59 4.82 13.42
N ILE A 51 -0.14 5.22 12.37
CA ILE A 51 -0.01 4.57 11.05
C ILE A 51 1.37 4.84 10.44
N ALA A 52 1.90 6.05 10.64
CA ALA A 52 3.28 6.41 10.29
C ALA A 52 4.32 5.77 11.23
N GLY A 53 3.90 5.33 12.43
CA GLY A 53 4.77 4.80 13.49
C GLY A 53 4.75 3.28 13.69
N SER A 54 3.81 2.55 13.08
CA SER A 54 3.75 1.09 13.19
C SER A 54 4.86 0.48 12.33
N THR A 55 6.03 0.33 12.95
CA THR A 55 7.21 -0.28 12.34
C THR A 55 6.88 -1.66 11.75
N ASP A 56 5.95 -2.38 12.37
CA ASP A 56 5.50 -3.70 11.91
C ASP A 56 4.70 -3.65 10.61
N PHE A 57 3.81 -2.66 10.44
CA PHE A 57 3.06 -2.48 9.20
C PHE A 57 4.00 -2.10 8.05
N ALA A 58 4.86 -1.11 8.27
CA ALA A 58 5.85 -0.67 7.30
C ALA A 58 6.81 -1.81 6.90
N ALA A 59 7.32 -2.58 7.88
CA ALA A 59 8.21 -3.70 7.64
C ALA A 59 7.52 -4.85 6.89
N ARG A 60 6.27 -5.19 7.23
CA ARG A 60 5.50 -6.24 6.54
C ARG A 60 5.30 -5.94 5.06
N TRP A 61 5.01 -4.69 4.74
CA TRP A 61 4.67 -4.26 3.38
C TRP A 61 5.85 -3.67 2.61
N GLY A 62 7.03 -3.58 3.22
CA GLY A 62 8.21 -2.93 2.63
C GLY A 62 8.02 -1.44 2.36
N ALA A 63 7.02 -0.82 2.99
CA ALA A 63 6.65 0.58 2.78
C ALA A 63 7.49 1.50 3.67
N ARG A 64 7.79 2.71 3.16
CA ARG A 64 8.34 3.79 3.97
C ARG A 64 7.34 4.94 3.93
N PHE A 65 6.68 5.18 5.06
CA PHE A 65 5.79 6.32 5.19
C PHE A 65 6.62 7.55 5.49
N ARG A 66 6.34 8.64 4.78
CA ARG A 66 7.01 9.91 5.03
C ARG A 66 6.33 10.55 6.22
N ASP A 67 7.04 10.70 7.34
CA ASP A 67 6.59 11.56 8.43
C ASP A 67 6.48 12.99 7.87
N SER A 68 5.27 13.43 7.56
CA SER A 68 4.99 14.84 7.32
C SER A 68 4.79 15.51 8.68
N TRP A 69 5.73 16.39 9.04
CA TRP A 69 5.71 17.28 10.21
C TRP A 69 4.55 18.28 10.14
#